data_AF-A0A820EJE4-F1
#
_entry.id   AF-A0A820EJE4-F1
#
_cell.length_a   1.000
_cell.length_b   1.000
_cell.length_c   1.000
_cell.angle_alpha   90.00
_cell.angle_beta   90.00
_cell.angle_gamma   90.00
#
_symmetry.space_group_name_H-M   'P 1'
#
loop_
_entity.id
_entity.type
_entity.pdbx_description
1 polymer ?
#
loop_
_entity_poly.entity_id
_entity_poly.type
_entity_poly.pdbx_seq_one_letter_code
_entity_poly.pdbx_strand_id
1 'polypeptide(L)'
;IQWKSLPIVLLDTEGLMSVEESSTLFDNQMVSMAMLSSHIVLINHKGELSTELQNLIGMSFYAKLQLKDAPLKPKLLFILRDQIDLSNKKIFFAQLAQLKQNLSKDAQFLEISIEDELNISNDDVVPLSNAFSNDINPVFGGEVQKWRNKTFPVQIQELRKAIFRFLSTNANLSVYEDFDRVYTKLTNYWTTIDKLGPVLLASKNLLELAMMNEVRDIAREIIQKANNQMYDNGQVLIKQTIADIKNNSQLISTTSGYSNASDDFNMI
;
A
#
# COMPACT_ATOMS: atom_id res chain seq x y z
N ILE A 1 -1.32 -37.58 1.78
CA ILE A 1 -1.19 -36.63 0.65
C ILE A 1 0.26 -36.72 0.19
N GLN A 2 0.53 -37.45 -0.89
CA GLN A 2 1.82 -37.36 -1.57
C GLN A 2 1.82 -36.02 -2.31
N TRP A 3 2.69 -35.10 -1.91
CA TRP A 3 2.88 -33.86 -2.66
C TRP A 3 3.78 -34.13 -3.86
N LYS A 4 3.58 -33.40 -4.97
CA LYS A 4 4.41 -33.50 -6.18
C LYS A 4 5.89 -33.41 -5.82
N SER A 5 6.79 -33.90 -6.68
CA SER A 5 8.26 -33.85 -6.52
C SER A 5 8.86 -32.43 -6.52
N LEU A 6 8.06 -31.40 -6.27
CA LEU A 6 8.46 -30.00 -6.27
C LEU A 6 8.80 -29.58 -4.83
N PRO A 7 9.65 -28.56 -4.64
CA PRO A 7 9.87 -27.95 -3.34
C PRO A 7 8.68 -27.04 -2.94
N ILE A 8 8.42 -26.97 -1.64
CA ILE A 8 7.55 -25.93 -1.04
C ILE A 8 8.44 -25.00 -0.26
N VAL A 9 8.32 -23.70 -0.52
CA VAL A 9 8.98 -22.66 0.27
C VAL A 9 7.96 -22.12 1.26
N LEU A 10 8.34 -22.08 2.54
CA LEU A 10 7.56 -21.46 3.61
C LEU A 10 8.31 -20.21 4.05
N LEU A 11 7.63 -19.07 3.97
CA LEU A 11 8.13 -17.80 4.48
C LEU A 11 7.40 -17.53 5.80
N ASP A 12 8.16 -17.46 6.88
CA ASP A 12 7.65 -17.07 8.19
C ASP A 12 7.98 -15.61 8.43
N THR A 13 6.98 -14.82 8.79
CA THR A 13 7.12 -13.38 9.06
C THR A 13 7.02 -13.16 10.55
N GLU A 14 7.89 -12.33 11.13
CA GLU A 14 7.77 -11.94 12.53
C GLU A 14 6.45 -11.20 12.82
N GLY A 15 6.09 -11.12 14.11
CA GLY A 15 4.81 -10.57 14.56
C GLY A 15 4.65 -9.10 14.16
N LEU A 16 3.74 -8.85 13.24
CA LEU A 16 3.32 -7.51 12.82
C LEU A 16 2.38 -6.88 13.85
N MET A 17 2.16 -5.58 13.74
CA MET A 17 1.25 -4.82 14.61
C MET A 17 1.70 -4.83 16.08
N SER A 18 3.01 -4.81 16.33
CA SER A 18 3.55 -4.69 17.68
C SER A 18 3.19 -3.31 18.26
N VAL A 19 2.83 -3.26 19.53
CA VAL A 19 2.47 -1.99 20.21
C VAL A 19 3.72 -1.13 20.45
N GLU A 20 4.90 -1.73 20.39
CA GLU A 20 6.18 -1.11 20.77
C GLU A 20 6.88 -0.39 19.60
N GLU A 21 6.60 -0.77 18.35
CA GLU A 21 7.10 -0.08 17.16
C GLU A 21 6.01 0.79 16.53
N SER A 22 6.15 2.10 16.71
CA SER A 22 5.21 3.12 16.23
C SER A 22 5.17 3.33 14.70
N SER A 23 5.90 2.50 13.93
CA SER A 23 6.05 2.66 12.49
C SER A 23 5.20 1.60 11.75
N THR A 24 4.05 2.03 11.23
CA THR A 24 3.22 1.24 10.30
C THR A 24 3.95 0.90 9.00
N LEU A 25 5.07 1.58 8.73
CA LEU A 25 5.89 1.39 7.53
C LEU A 25 6.45 -0.03 7.45
N PHE A 26 7.10 -0.53 8.52
CA PHE A 26 7.69 -1.86 8.51
C PHE A 26 6.63 -2.95 8.29
N ASP A 27 5.49 -2.84 8.99
CA ASP A 27 4.37 -3.76 8.79
C ASP A 27 3.87 -3.74 7.34
N ASN A 28 3.68 -2.55 6.77
CA ASN A 28 3.29 -2.39 5.37
C ASN A 28 4.33 -3.03 4.42
N GLN A 29 5.63 -2.86 4.69
CA GLN A 29 6.70 -3.45 3.89
C GLN A 29 6.67 -4.98 3.94
N MET A 30 6.50 -5.56 5.13
CA MET A 30 6.46 -7.00 5.33
C MET A 30 5.22 -7.64 4.69
N VAL A 31 4.03 -7.04 4.85
CA VAL A 31 2.80 -7.55 4.21
C VAL A 31 2.88 -7.39 2.69
N SER A 32 3.41 -6.27 2.19
CA SER A 32 3.64 -6.08 0.74
C SER A 32 4.56 -7.15 0.19
N MET A 33 5.66 -7.46 0.90
CA MET A 33 6.59 -8.51 0.51
C MET A 33 5.90 -9.87 0.44
N ALA A 34 5.06 -10.22 1.42
CA ALA A 34 4.29 -11.46 1.42
C ALA A 34 3.31 -11.53 0.22
N MET A 35 2.60 -10.44 -0.07
CA MET A 35 1.63 -10.38 -1.19
C MET A 35 2.29 -10.50 -2.57
N LEU A 36 3.44 -9.86 -2.77
CA LEU A 36 4.17 -9.89 -4.04
C LEU A 36 4.79 -11.26 -4.33
N SER A 37 5.19 -11.96 -3.28
CA SER A 37 6.05 -13.14 -3.40
C SER A 37 5.33 -14.47 -3.31
N SER A 38 4.13 -14.53 -2.74
CA SER A 38 3.51 -15.80 -2.34
C SER A 38 2.33 -16.21 -3.21
N HIS A 39 2.18 -17.51 -3.48
CA HIS A 39 0.94 -18.05 -4.07
C HIS A 39 -0.22 -18.03 -3.07
N ILE A 40 0.08 -18.24 -1.79
CA ILE A 40 -0.87 -18.15 -0.68
C ILE A 40 -0.22 -17.32 0.43
N VAL A 41 -0.97 -16.36 0.98
CA VAL A 41 -0.62 -15.66 2.21
C VAL A 41 -1.57 -16.11 3.31
N LEU A 42 -1.01 -16.62 4.41
CA LEU A 42 -1.76 -17.06 5.58
C LEU A 42 -1.82 -15.90 6.58
N ILE A 43 -3.00 -15.30 6.72
CA ILE A 43 -3.21 -14.18 7.64
C ILE A 43 -3.61 -14.75 8.99
N ASN A 44 -2.65 -14.79 9.90
CA ASN A 44 -2.80 -15.42 11.21
C ASN A 44 -3.16 -14.39 12.28
N HIS A 45 -4.46 -14.21 12.53
CA HIS A 45 -4.98 -13.15 13.39
C HIS A 45 -5.68 -13.73 14.62
N LYS A 46 -5.51 -13.10 15.78
CA LYS A 46 -6.18 -13.53 17.03
C LYS A 46 -7.53 -12.81 17.14
N GLY A 47 -8.60 -13.55 17.41
CA GLY A 47 -9.93 -12.97 17.53
C GLY A 47 -10.57 -12.68 16.18
N GLU A 48 -11.30 -11.57 16.10
CA GLU A 48 -12.07 -11.16 14.93
C GLU A 48 -11.25 -10.28 13.98
N LEU A 49 -11.67 -10.16 12.72
CA LEU A 49 -11.00 -9.29 11.73
C LEU A 49 -11.05 -7.82 12.17
N SER A 50 -9.89 -7.18 12.28
CA SER A 50 -9.77 -5.79 12.74
C SER A 50 -9.60 -4.78 11.59
N THR A 51 -9.87 -3.50 11.90
CA THR A 51 -9.66 -2.39 10.96
C THR A 51 -8.17 -2.19 10.64
N GLU A 52 -7.28 -2.44 11.59
CA GLU A 52 -5.84 -2.36 11.37
C GLU A 52 -5.37 -3.40 10.36
N LEU A 53 -5.88 -4.64 10.46
CA LEU A 53 -5.61 -5.67 9.45
C LEU A 53 -6.15 -5.27 8.08
N GLN A 54 -7.35 -4.69 8.01
CA GLN A 54 -7.90 -4.14 6.77
C GLN A 54 -6.96 -3.08 6.17
N ASN A 55 -6.46 -2.15 6.99
CA ASN A 55 -5.57 -1.09 6.55
C ASN A 55 -4.25 -1.66 5.99
N LEU A 56 -3.64 -2.63 6.66
CA LEU A 56 -2.42 -3.30 6.18
C LEU A 56 -2.62 -4.00 4.84
N ILE A 57 -3.74 -4.71 4.67
CA ILE A 57 -4.09 -5.37 3.41
C ILE A 57 -4.29 -4.33 2.31
N GLY A 58 -5.01 -3.24 2.60
CA GLY A 58 -5.25 -2.15 1.65
C GLY A 58 -3.96 -1.47 1.18
N MET A 59 -3.07 -1.12 2.11
CA MET A 59 -1.78 -0.52 1.78
C MET A 59 -0.88 -1.46 0.97
N SER A 60 -0.91 -2.75 1.28
CA SER A 60 -0.14 -3.77 0.56
C SER A 60 -0.69 -4.05 -0.83
N PHE A 61 -2.02 -3.98 -1.00
CA PHE A 61 -2.67 -3.99 -2.32
C PHE A 61 -2.21 -2.79 -3.15
N TYR A 62 -2.20 -1.59 -2.58
CA TYR A 62 -1.68 -0.40 -3.26
C TYR A 62 -0.21 -0.57 -3.66
N ALA A 63 0.65 -1.06 -2.75
CA ALA A 63 2.06 -1.31 -3.05
C ALA A 63 2.22 -2.29 -4.22
N LYS A 64 1.44 -3.37 -4.24
CA LYS A 64 1.42 -4.33 -5.35
C LYS A 64 1.06 -3.67 -6.68
N LEU A 65 0.08 -2.77 -6.70
CA LEU A 65 -0.29 -2.03 -7.92
C LEU A 65 0.82 -1.10 -8.44
N GLN A 66 1.59 -0.49 -7.53
CA GLN A 66 2.73 0.36 -7.92
C GLN A 66 3.89 -0.46 -8.48
N LEU A 67 3.98 -1.74 -8.10
CA LEU A 67 5.01 -2.68 -8.53
C LEU A 67 4.51 -3.50 -9.72
N LYS A 68 4.57 -2.88 -10.91
CA LYS A 68 4.04 -3.39 -12.19
C LYS A 68 4.49 -4.81 -12.60
N ASP A 69 5.51 -5.36 -11.96
CA ASP A 69 6.11 -6.68 -12.25
C ASP A 69 5.73 -7.75 -11.20
N ALA A 70 4.53 -7.68 -10.63
CA ALA A 70 4.03 -8.64 -9.64
C ALA A 70 3.08 -9.68 -10.26
N PRO A 71 3.58 -10.77 -10.90
CA PRO A 71 2.76 -11.70 -11.69
C PRO A 71 1.86 -12.61 -10.85
N LEU A 72 2.01 -12.59 -9.52
CA LEU A 72 1.20 -13.41 -8.63
C LEU A 72 -0.06 -12.67 -8.22
N LYS A 73 -1.15 -13.43 -8.22
CA LYS A 73 -2.41 -13.09 -7.58
C LYS A 73 -2.54 -13.95 -6.32
N PRO A 74 -1.99 -13.51 -5.17
CA PRO A 74 -1.94 -14.32 -3.97
C PRO A 74 -3.36 -14.67 -3.49
N LYS A 75 -3.54 -15.90 -3.03
CA LYS A 75 -4.72 -16.26 -2.23
C LYS A 75 -4.51 -15.83 -0.79
N LEU A 76 -5.43 -15.02 -0.26
CA LEU A 76 -5.42 -14.66 1.16
C LEU A 76 -6.31 -15.64 1.94
N LEU A 77 -5.73 -16.33 2.92
CA LEU A 77 -6.46 -17.25 3.79
C LEU A 77 -6.40 -16.74 5.23
N PHE A 78 -7.55 -16.37 5.79
CA PHE A 78 -7.67 -15.76 7.11
C PHE A 78 -7.83 -16.83 8.18
N ILE A 79 -6.83 -16.98 9.03
CA ILE A 79 -6.82 -17.92 10.15
C ILE A 79 -7.14 -17.14 11.41
N LEU A 80 -8.35 -17.30 11.93
CA LEU A 80 -8.81 -16.60 13.13
C LEU A 80 -8.58 -17.50 14.35
N ARG A 81 -7.62 -17.15 15.20
CA ARG A 81 -7.24 -17.95 16.38
C ARG A 81 -8.11 -17.63 17.59
N ASP A 82 -8.10 -18.55 18.55
CA ASP A 82 -8.71 -18.42 19.89
C ASP A 82 -10.23 -18.16 19.86
N GLN A 83 -10.92 -18.76 18.88
CA GLN A 83 -12.37 -18.65 18.76
C GLN A 83 -13.06 -19.48 19.85
N ILE A 84 -13.97 -18.84 20.57
CA ILE A 84 -14.71 -19.45 21.69
C ILE A 84 -15.95 -20.18 21.18
N ASP A 85 -16.70 -19.55 20.26
CA ASP A 85 -17.90 -20.13 19.65
C ASP A 85 -17.68 -20.40 18.16
N LEU A 86 -17.78 -21.69 17.79
CA LEU A 86 -17.65 -22.17 16.42
C LEU A 86 -18.97 -22.71 15.85
N SER A 87 -20.07 -22.58 16.60
CA SER A 87 -21.38 -23.11 16.23
C SER A 87 -21.94 -22.42 14.98
N ASN A 88 -21.72 -21.11 14.85
CA ASN A 88 -22.20 -20.32 13.72
C ASN A 88 -21.05 -19.79 12.85
N LYS A 89 -20.55 -20.65 11.96
CA LYS A 89 -19.49 -20.27 11.02
C LYS A 89 -19.85 -19.11 10.07
N LYS A 90 -21.15 -18.82 9.87
CA LYS A 90 -21.61 -17.76 8.96
C LYS A 90 -21.17 -16.37 9.42
N ILE A 91 -20.93 -16.17 10.71
CA ILE A 91 -20.47 -14.90 11.25
C ILE A 91 -19.09 -14.56 10.67
N PHE A 92 -18.17 -15.53 10.60
CA PHE A 92 -16.84 -15.31 10.05
C PHE A 92 -16.87 -15.01 8.54
N PHE A 93 -17.75 -15.68 7.78
CA PHE A 93 -17.96 -15.38 6.36
C PHE A 93 -18.51 -13.96 6.16
N ALA A 94 -19.43 -13.52 7.01
CA ALA A 94 -19.97 -12.16 6.97
C ALA A 94 -18.89 -11.12 7.33
N GLN A 95 -18.05 -11.37 8.33
CA GLN A 95 -16.92 -10.50 8.68
C GLN A 95 -15.95 -10.35 7.51
N LEU A 96 -15.58 -11.45 6.85
CA LEU A 96 -14.69 -11.40 5.69
C LEU A 96 -15.35 -10.69 4.50
N ALA A 97 -16.64 -10.90 4.25
CA ALA A 97 -17.38 -10.17 3.22
C ALA A 97 -17.42 -8.65 3.49
N GLN A 98 -17.61 -8.26 4.76
CA GLN A 98 -17.57 -6.85 5.17
C GLN A 98 -16.17 -6.25 4.96
N LEU A 99 -15.11 -6.96 5.36
CA LEU A 99 -13.72 -6.54 5.15
C LEU A 99 -13.44 -6.32 3.67
N LYS A 100 -13.86 -7.27 2.80
CA LYS A 100 -13.73 -7.12 1.35
C LYS A 100 -14.46 -5.88 0.82
N GLN A 101 -15.73 -5.70 1.23
CA GLN A 101 -16.51 -4.54 0.81
C GLN A 101 -15.85 -3.22 1.19
N ASN A 102 -15.33 -3.14 2.42
CA ASN A 102 -14.63 -1.96 2.90
C ASN A 102 -13.36 -1.71 2.11
N LEU A 103 -12.54 -2.75 1.88
CA LEU A 103 -11.35 -2.63 1.05
C LEU A 103 -11.68 -2.13 -0.36
N SER A 104 -12.68 -2.68 -1.02
CA SER A 104 -13.07 -2.27 -2.37
C SER A 104 -13.55 -0.82 -2.40
N LYS A 105 -14.23 -0.36 -1.35
CA LYS A 105 -14.63 1.03 -1.19
C LYS A 105 -13.42 1.94 -1.01
N ASP A 106 -12.50 1.57 -0.11
CA ASP A 106 -11.31 2.37 0.19
C ASP A 106 -10.33 2.42 -1.01
N ALA A 107 -10.34 1.39 -1.84
CA ALA A 107 -9.55 1.29 -3.06
C ALA A 107 -10.20 1.92 -4.31
N GLN A 108 -11.41 2.48 -4.20
CA GLN A 108 -12.18 2.94 -5.37
C GLN A 108 -11.42 3.96 -6.23
N PHE A 109 -10.62 4.84 -5.61
CA PHE A 109 -9.81 5.85 -6.30
C PHE A 109 -8.66 5.27 -7.14
N LEU A 110 -8.33 3.98 -6.96
CA LEU A 110 -7.29 3.28 -7.72
C LEU A 110 -7.80 2.75 -9.06
N GLU A 111 -9.12 2.80 -9.30
CA GLU A 111 -9.78 2.35 -10.54
C GLU A 111 -9.46 0.90 -10.95
N ILE A 112 -9.03 0.07 -9.99
CA ILE A 112 -8.70 -1.35 -10.17
C ILE A 112 -9.44 -2.15 -9.13
N SER A 113 -10.05 -3.27 -9.54
CA SER A 113 -10.74 -4.18 -8.63
C SER A 113 -9.71 -4.96 -7.80
N ILE A 114 -9.97 -5.07 -6.51
CA ILE A 114 -9.16 -5.90 -5.60
C ILE A 114 -9.15 -7.34 -6.07
N GLU A 115 -10.29 -7.81 -6.57
CA GLU A 115 -10.48 -9.14 -7.08
C GLU A 115 -9.65 -9.43 -8.33
N ASP A 116 -9.07 -8.44 -9.01
CA ASP A 116 -8.16 -8.66 -10.14
C ASP A 116 -6.76 -9.04 -9.67
N GLU A 117 -6.32 -8.49 -8.54
CA GLU A 117 -4.95 -8.64 -8.02
C GLU A 117 -4.82 -9.55 -6.81
N LEU A 118 -5.89 -9.75 -6.04
CA LEU A 118 -5.93 -10.60 -4.86
C LEU A 118 -7.04 -11.65 -5.00
N ASN A 119 -6.76 -12.87 -4.56
CA ASN A 119 -7.76 -13.93 -4.49
C ASN A 119 -8.29 -14.05 -3.06
N ILE A 120 -9.48 -13.51 -2.83
CA ILE A 120 -10.17 -13.54 -1.54
C ILE A 120 -11.60 -14.08 -1.75
N SER A 121 -11.83 -15.35 -1.44
CA SER A 121 -13.19 -15.90 -1.38
C SER A 121 -13.83 -15.61 -0.03
N ASN A 122 -15.16 -15.50 0.02
CA ASN A 122 -15.89 -15.36 1.30
C ASN A 122 -15.69 -16.59 2.21
N ASP A 123 -15.33 -17.74 1.63
CA ASP A 123 -15.05 -18.98 2.35
C ASP A 123 -13.58 -19.10 2.80
N ASP A 124 -12.72 -18.12 2.48
CA ASP A 124 -11.30 -18.13 2.82
C ASP A 124 -11.02 -17.66 4.26
N VAL A 125 -11.89 -18.08 5.18
CA VAL A 125 -11.75 -17.87 6.62
C VAL A 125 -11.82 -19.19 7.36
N VAL A 126 -10.83 -19.43 8.22
CA VAL A 126 -10.63 -20.65 8.99
C VAL A 126 -10.59 -20.30 10.47
N PRO A 127 -11.73 -20.37 11.17
CA PRO A 127 -11.77 -20.14 12.61
C PRO A 127 -11.20 -21.35 13.34
N LEU A 128 -10.23 -21.09 14.22
CA LEU A 128 -9.55 -22.09 15.04
C LEU A 128 -9.90 -21.89 16.50
N SER A 129 -10.18 -23.01 17.17
CA SER A 129 -10.28 -23.03 18.63
C SER A 129 -8.92 -22.72 19.27
N ASN A 130 -8.90 -22.39 20.56
CA ASN A 130 -7.63 -22.26 21.28
C ASN A 130 -6.90 -23.61 21.28
N ALA A 131 -5.58 -23.60 21.04
CA ALA A 131 -4.74 -24.79 21.07
C ALA A 131 -4.68 -25.44 22.47
N PHE A 132 -4.95 -24.64 23.51
CA PHE A 132 -4.97 -25.06 24.89
C PHE A 132 -6.31 -24.70 25.54
N SER A 133 -6.78 -25.59 26.40
CA SER A 133 -7.92 -25.37 27.28
C SER A 133 -7.40 -25.18 28.71
N ASN A 134 -8.10 -24.34 29.47
CA ASN A 134 -7.86 -24.16 30.90
C ASN A 134 -9.07 -24.70 31.64
N ASP A 135 -8.85 -25.57 32.62
CA ASP A 135 -9.89 -26.02 33.56
C ASP A 135 -9.42 -25.80 34.98
N ILE A 136 -10.37 -25.47 35.86
CA ILE A 136 -10.12 -25.42 37.30
C ILE A 136 -10.13 -26.86 37.80
N ASN A 137 -9.03 -27.32 38.39
CA ASN A 137 -8.99 -28.66 38.98
C ASN A 137 -9.43 -28.60 40.46
N PRO A 138 -10.63 -29.10 40.80
CA PRO A 138 -11.12 -29.06 42.19
C PRO A 138 -10.31 -29.95 43.14
N VAL A 139 -9.51 -30.90 42.63
CA VAL A 139 -8.69 -31.82 43.42
C VAL A 139 -7.40 -31.16 43.91
N PHE A 140 -6.86 -30.19 43.16
CA PHE A 140 -5.64 -29.44 43.52
C PHE A 140 -5.97 -28.04 44.04
N GLY A 141 -6.96 -27.93 44.92
CA GLY A 141 -7.28 -26.65 45.58
C GLY A 141 -7.79 -25.55 44.64
N GLY A 142 -8.32 -25.90 43.46
CA GLY A 142 -8.83 -24.92 42.49
C GLY A 142 -7.76 -24.31 41.58
N GLU A 143 -6.58 -24.92 41.46
CA GLU A 143 -5.56 -24.49 40.50
C GLU A 143 -6.02 -24.64 39.05
N VAL A 144 -5.60 -23.69 38.20
CA VAL A 144 -5.87 -23.72 36.76
C VAL A 144 -4.92 -24.72 36.09
N GLN A 145 -5.47 -25.80 35.55
CA GLN A 145 -4.74 -26.75 34.74
C GLN A 145 -4.91 -26.44 33.25
N LYS A 146 -3.78 -26.38 32.55
CA LYS A 146 -3.72 -26.15 31.11
C LYS A 146 -3.48 -27.48 30.38
N TRP A 147 -4.36 -27.83 29.45
CA TRP A 147 -4.27 -29.06 28.67
C TRP A 147 -4.52 -28.81 27.18
N ARG A 148 -4.09 -29.74 26.32
CA ARG A 148 -4.18 -29.57 24.86
C ARG A 148 -5.62 -29.77 24.38
N ASN A 149 -6.15 -28.80 23.66
CA ASN A 149 -7.46 -28.94 23.04
C ASN A 149 -7.43 -30.05 21.97
N LYS A 150 -8.32 -31.04 22.08
CA LYS A 150 -8.36 -32.19 21.15
C LYS A 150 -8.90 -31.83 19.76
N THR A 151 -9.70 -30.78 19.67
CA THR A 151 -10.29 -30.30 18.41
C THR A 151 -9.27 -29.56 17.56
N PHE A 152 -8.34 -28.83 18.20
CA PHE A 152 -7.36 -28.01 17.50
C PHE A 152 -6.49 -28.78 16.48
N PRO A 153 -5.89 -29.94 16.82
CA PRO A 153 -5.13 -30.73 15.84
C PRO A 153 -5.94 -31.16 14.60
N VAL A 154 -7.23 -31.47 14.77
CA VAL A 154 -8.12 -31.84 13.67
C VAL A 154 -8.35 -30.64 12.76
N GLN A 155 -8.59 -29.45 13.33
CA GLN A 155 -8.75 -28.21 12.57
C GLN A 155 -7.48 -27.85 11.79
N ILE A 156 -6.29 -28.00 12.39
CA ILE A 156 -5.01 -27.79 11.71
C ILE A 156 -4.82 -28.81 10.58
N GLN A 157 -5.24 -30.06 10.76
CA GLN A 157 -5.16 -31.05 9.68
C GLN A 157 -6.03 -30.66 8.48
N GLU A 158 -7.25 -30.16 8.71
CA GLU A 158 -8.13 -29.67 7.64
C GLU A 158 -7.57 -28.42 6.96
N LEU A 159 -7.03 -27.48 7.72
CA LEU A 159 -6.33 -26.30 7.17
C LEU A 159 -5.17 -26.72 6.25
N ARG A 160 -4.33 -27.66 6.70
CA ARG A 160 -3.22 -28.20 5.88
C ARG A 160 -3.73 -28.84 4.59
N LYS A 161 -4.81 -29.64 4.66
CA LYS A 161 -5.42 -30.25 3.47
C LYS A 161 -5.89 -29.18 2.47
N ALA A 162 -6.52 -28.11 2.95
CA ALA A 162 -6.98 -27.01 2.12
C ALA A 162 -5.81 -26.29 1.43
N ILE A 163 -4.74 -25.99 2.16
CA ILE A 163 -3.51 -25.38 1.62
C ILE A 163 -2.91 -26.25 0.52
N PHE A 164 -2.67 -27.54 0.80
CA PHE A 164 -2.05 -28.42 -0.20
C PHE A 164 -2.93 -28.64 -1.43
N ARG A 165 -4.26 -28.71 -1.25
CA ARG A 165 -5.21 -28.80 -2.37
C ARG A 165 -5.16 -27.55 -3.24
N PHE A 166 -5.10 -26.36 -2.64
CA PHE A 166 -4.97 -25.14 -3.42
C PHE A 166 -3.67 -25.13 -4.22
N LEU A 167 -2.54 -25.40 -3.56
CA LEU A 167 -1.22 -25.41 -4.21
C LEU A 167 -1.15 -26.41 -5.35
N SER A 168 -1.76 -27.60 -5.21
CA SER A 168 -1.73 -28.62 -6.26
C SER A 168 -2.47 -28.21 -7.54
N THR A 169 -3.47 -27.35 -7.41
CA THR A 169 -4.41 -26.99 -8.50
C THR A 169 -4.15 -25.62 -9.08
N ASN A 170 -3.67 -24.66 -8.28
CA ASN A 170 -3.65 -23.23 -8.65
C ASN A 170 -2.25 -22.59 -8.58
N ALA A 171 -1.23 -23.30 -8.09
CA ALA A 171 0.10 -22.71 -8.02
C ALA A 171 0.62 -22.42 -9.43
N ASN A 172 0.87 -21.14 -9.72
CA ASN A 172 1.51 -20.73 -10.97
C ASN A 172 3.01 -21.00 -10.87
N LEU A 173 3.43 -22.16 -11.38
CA LEU A 173 4.82 -22.61 -11.32
C LEU A 173 5.74 -21.89 -12.32
N SER A 174 5.20 -21.19 -13.33
CA SER A 174 6.04 -20.47 -14.30
C SER A 174 6.66 -19.20 -13.71
N VAL A 175 6.16 -18.71 -12.57
CA VAL A 175 6.68 -17.51 -11.92
C VAL A 175 8.01 -17.77 -11.23
N TYR A 176 8.19 -18.99 -10.70
CA TYR A 176 9.36 -19.44 -9.93
C TYR A 176 9.81 -20.80 -10.46
N GLU A 177 10.64 -20.76 -11.50
CA GLU A 177 11.16 -21.97 -12.14
C GLU A 177 12.25 -22.65 -11.29
N ASP A 178 13.05 -21.86 -10.58
CA ASP A 178 14.18 -22.31 -9.77
C ASP A 178 14.43 -21.39 -8.56
N PHE A 179 15.30 -21.84 -7.64
CA PHE A 179 15.62 -21.11 -6.41
C PHE A 179 16.37 -19.79 -6.66
N ASP A 180 17.21 -19.71 -7.70
CA ASP A 180 17.98 -18.50 -8.00
C ASP A 180 17.06 -17.37 -8.46
N ARG A 181 16.03 -17.70 -9.25
CA ARG A 181 14.97 -16.77 -9.65
C ARG A 181 14.08 -16.39 -8.49
N VAL A 182 13.76 -17.32 -7.59
CA VAL A 182 13.04 -16.99 -6.34
C VAL A 182 13.85 -15.96 -5.56
N TYR A 183 15.12 -16.23 -5.27
CA TYR A 183 15.99 -15.34 -4.54
C TYR A 183 16.09 -13.96 -5.20
N THR A 184 16.38 -13.93 -6.50
CA THR A 184 16.50 -12.68 -7.27
C THR A 184 15.22 -11.85 -7.22
N LYS A 185 14.05 -12.49 -7.38
CA LYS A 185 12.76 -11.79 -7.29
C LYS A 185 12.50 -11.25 -5.89
N LEU A 186 12.75 -12.06 -4.85
CA LEU A 186 12.58 -11.62 -3.46
C LEU A 186 13.49 -10.42 -3.15
N THR A 187 14.76 -10.46 -3.55
CA THR A 187 15.69 -9.34 -3.38
C THR A 187 15.24 -8.09 -4.12
N ASN A 188 14.75 -8.24 -5.36
CA ASN A 188 14.26 -7.12 -6.16
C ASN A 188 12.99 -6.50 -5.54
N TYR A 189 12.04 -7.32 -5.11
CA TYR A 189 10.84 -6.84 -4.41
C TYR A 189 11.21 -6.11 -3.13
N TRP A 190 12.06 -6.70 -2.29
CA TRP A 190 12.51 -6.05 -1.06
C TRP A 190 13.20 -4.72 -1.33
N THR A 191 14.17 -4.70 -2.25
CA THR A 191 14.90 -3.48 -2.61
C THR A 191 13.96 -2.38 -3.10
N THR A 192 12.92 -2.76 -3.84
CA THR A 192 11.95 -1.79 -4.38
C THR A 192 10.99 -1.32 -3.28
N ILE A 193 10.48 -2.22 -2.44
CA ILE A 193 9.64 -1.89 -1.28
C ILE A 193 10.39 -1.00 -0.29
N ASP A 194 11.67 -1.26 -0.03
CA ASP A 194 12.49 -0.49 0.88
C ASP A 194 12.71 0.93 0.35
N LYS A 195 13.11 1.07 -0.92
CA LYS A 195 13.31 2.37 -1.56
C LYS A 195 12.03 3.19 -1.68
N LEU A 196 10.92 2.54 -2.03
CA LEU A 196 9.64 3.22 -2.23
C LEU A 196 8.84 3.38 -0.93
N GLY A 197 9.15 2.60 0.10
CA GLY A 197 8.40 2.52 1.35
C GLY A 197 8.15 3.88 2.01
N PRO A 198 9.19 4.73 2.21
CA PRO A 198 9.02 6.05 2.81
C PRO A 198 8.05 6.97 2.07
N VAL A 199 7.76 6.71 0.79
CA VAL A 199 6.88 7.53 -0.05
C VAL A 199 5.54 6.85 -0.32
N LEU A 200 5.53 5.52 -0.53
CA LEU A 200 4.34 4.74 -0.89
C LEU A 200 3.62 4.14 0.31
N LEU A 201 4.35 3.75 1.36
CA LEU A 201 3.87 2.95 2.48
C LEU A 201 3.86 3.71 3.80
N ALA A 202 4.17 5.02 3.78
CA ALA A 202 4.15 5.88 4.95
C ALA A 202 2.72 6.22 5.41
N SER A 203 1.72 6.14 4.53
CA SER A 203 0.31 6.33 4.88
C SER A 203 -0.19 5.17 5.73
N LYS A 204 -1.07 5.46 6.69
CA LYS A 204 -1.65 4.45 7.58
C LYS A 204 -2.70 3.59 6.88
N ASN A 205 -3.42 4.18 5.94
CA ASN A 205 -4.49 3.50 5.20
C ASN A 205 -4.73 4.15 3.82
N LEU A 206 -5.54 3.48 3.00
CA LEU A 206 -5.90 3.92 1.66
C LEU A 206 -6.65 5.25 1.63
N LEU A 207 -7.45 5.55 2.65
CA LEU A 207 -8.18 6.81 2.76
C LEU A 207 -7.21 8.00 2.93
N GLU A 208 -6.25 7.89 3.84
CA GLU A 208 -5.20 8.89 4.05
C GLU A 208 -4.40 9.09 2.77
N LEU A 209 -4.04 8.00 2.09
CA LEU A 209 -3.34 8.06 0.81
C LEU A 209 -4.15 8.79 -0.27
N ALA A 210 -5.45 8.50 -0.39
CA ALA A 210 -6.35 9.17 -1.34
C ALA A 210 -6.40 10.68 -1.06
N MET A 211 -6.57 11.08 0.20
CA MET A 211 -6.55 12.48 0.61
C MET A 211 -5.21 13.16 0.32
N MET A 212 -4.09 12.49 0.59
CA MET A 212 -2.76 13.03 0.29
C MET A 212 -2.54 13.24 -1.21
N ASN A 213 -3.07 12.35 -2.06
CA ASN A 213 -3.00 12.52 -3.50
C ASN A 213 -3.86 13.69 -3.98
N GLU A 214 -5.08 13.82 -3.46
CA GLU A 214 -5.97 14.95 -3.78
C GLU A 214 -5.35 16.30 -3.39
N VAL A 215 -4.81 16.41 -2.17
CA VAL A 215 -4.12 17.62 -1.69
C VAL A 215 -2.91 17.94 -2.58
N ARG A 216 -2.14 16.91 -2.99
CA ARG A 216 -0.98 17.08 -3.87
C ARG A 216 -1.39 17.62 -5.23
N ASP A 217 -2.50 17.15 -5.79
CA ASP A 217 -2.97 17.59 -7.10
C ASP A 217 -3.53 19.01 -7.06
N ILE A 218 -4.28 19.37 -6.01
CA ILE A 218 -4.70 20.76 -5.75
C ILE A 218 -3.48 21.68 -5.62
N ALA A 219 -2.47 21.28 -4.85
CA ALA A 219 -1.26 22.07 -4.67
C ALA A 219 -0.50 22.29 -6.00
N ARG A 220 -0.39 21.24 -6.83
CA ARG A 220 0.19 21.35 -8.18
C ARG A 220 -0.58 22.34 -9.05
N GLU A 221 -1.90 22.27 -9.04
CA GLU A 221 -2.75 23.17 -9.82
C GLU A 221 -2.55 24.63 -9.40
N ILE A 222 -2.51 24.91 -8.09
CA ILE A 222 -2.28 26.25 -7.53
C ILE A 222 -0.88 26.76 -7.94
N ILE A 223 0.15 25.94 -7.78
CA ILE A 223 1.53 26.30 -8.15
C ILE A 223 1.62 26.59 -9.65
N GLN A 224 0.98 25.77 -10.48
CA GLN A 224 0.99 25.97 -11.93
C GLN A 224 0.24 27.24 -12.34
N LYS A 225 -0.90 27.53 -11.72
CA LYS A 225 -1.63 28.79 -11.92
C LYS A 225 -0.78 30.00 -11.49
N ALA A 226 -0.12 29.93 -10.35
CA ALA A 226 0.75 31.00 -9.85
C ALA A 226 1.95 31.24 -10.78
N ASN A 227 2.59 30.17 -11.27
CA ASN A 227 3.70 30.27 -12.21
C ASN A 227 3.28 30.90 -13.54
N ASN A 228 2.10 30.52 -14.06
CA ASN A 228 1.56 31.11 -15.29
C ASN A 228 1.26 32.60 -15.10
N GLN A 229 0.64 32.99 -13.98
CA GLN A 229 0.39 34.40 -13.65
C GLN A 229 1.68 35.20 -13.51
N MET A 230 2.70 34.63 -12.85
CA MET A 230 4.02 35.28 -12.73
C MET A 230 4.69 35.45 -14.10
N TYR A 231 4.59 34.45 -14.97
CA TYR A 231 5.12 34.52 -16.33
C TYR A 231 4.43 35.62 -17.14
N ASP A 232 3.10 35.69 -17.10
CA ASP A 232 2.32 36.70 -17.82
C ASP A 232 2.62 38.11 -17.29
N ASN A 233 2.66 38.28 -15.97
CA ASN A 233 3.02 39.56 -15.34
C ASN A 233 4.45 39.99 -15.72
N GLY A 234 5.40 39.05 -15.73
CA GLY A 234 6.78 39.30 -16.16
C GLY A 234 6.86 39.75 -17.62
N GLN A 235 6.10 39.12 -18.51
CA GLN A 235 6.02 39.51 -19.92
C GLN A 235 5.44 40.92 -20.10
N VAL A 236 4.41 41.28 -19.33
CA VAL A 236 3.84 42.64 -19.34
C VAL A 236 4.88 43.66 -18.87
N LEU A 237 5.59 43.38 -17.77
CA LEU A 237 6.59 44.28 -17.22
C LEU A 237 7.76 44.50 -18.19
N ILE A 238 8.25 43.42 -18.82
CA ILE A 238 9.32 43.49 -19.84
C ILE A 238 8.87 44.35 -21.03
N LYS A 239 7.65 44.16 -21.53
CA LYS A 239 7.11 44.97 -22.63
C LYS A 239 6.98 46.45 -22.26
N GLN A 240 6.52 46.74 -21.04
CA GLN A 240 6.44 48.11 -20.53
C GLN A 240 7.84 48.75 -20.43
N THR A 241 8.80 48.06 -19.82
CA THR A 241 10.18 48.56 -19.72
C THR A 241 10.82 48.81 -21.10
N ILE A 242 10.61 47.91 -22.06
CA ILE A 242 11.10 48.10 -23.44
C ILE A 242 10.44 49.33 -24.09
N ALA A 243 9.13 49.53 -23.88
CA ALA A 243 8.42 50.70 -24.41
C ALA A 243 8.94 52.00 -23.80
N ASP A 244 9.17 52.03 -22.48
CA ASP A 244 9.70 53.19 -21.76
C ASP A 244 11.12 53.55 -22.23
N ILE A 245 11.98 52.54 -22.44
CA ILE A 245 13.34 52.72 -22.99
C ILE A 245 13.26 53.33 -24.40
N LYS A 246 12.37 52.83 -25.26
CA LYS A 246 12.19 53.35 -26.64
C LYS A 246 11.69 54.80 -26.64
N ASN A 247 10.73 55.13 -25.79
CA ASN A 247 10.20 56.49 -25.68
C ASN A 247 11.25 57.48 -25.17
N ASN A 248 12.04 57.09 -24.16
CA ASN A 248 13.13 57.92 -23.65
C ASN A 248 14.28 58.10 -24.66
N SER A 249 14.58 57.10 -25.48
CA SER A 249 15.60 57.23 -26.53
C SER A 249 15.14 58.10 -27.70
N GLN A 250 13.84 58.17 -28.01
CA GLN A 250 13.28 59.14 -28.96
C GLN A 250 13.33 60.59 -28.43
N LEU A 251 13.05 60.80 -27.14
CA LEU A 251 13.15 62.12 -26.48
C LEU A 251 14.58 62.69 -26.48
N ILE A 252 15.59 61.83 -26.35
CA ILE A 252 17.00 62.23 -26.43
C ILE A 252 17.38 62.62 -27.87
N SER A 253 16.84 61.93 -28.89
CA SER A 253 17.10 62.25 -30.30
C SER A 253 16.45 63.56 -30.77
N THR A 254 15.32 63.97 -30.16
CA THR A 254 14.65 65.25 -30.46
C THR A 254 15.24 66.44 -29.71
N THR A 255 15.85 66.23 -28.53
CA THR A 255 16.57 67.31 -27.81
C THR A 255 17.97 67.59 -28.38
N SER A 256 18.64 66.60 -28.97
CA SER A 256 19.90 66.83 -29.71
C SER A 256 19.73 67.53 -31.07
N GLY A 257 18.49 67.78 -31.52
CA GLY A 257 18.18 68.47 -32.77
C GLY A 257 17.96 69.99 -32.67
N TYR A 258 17.93 70.56 -31.46
CA TYR A 258 17.60 71.97 -31.22
C TYR A 258 18.76 72.85 -30.73
N SER A 259 20.01 72.38 -30.76
CA SER A 259 21.18 73.18 -30.32
C SER A 259 22.03 73.79 -31.44
N ASN A 260 21.52 73.91 -32.67
CA ASN A 260 22.21 74.61 -33.77
C ASN A 260 21.26 75.59 -34.48
N ALA A 261 20.86 76.66 -33.78
CA ALA A 261 20.36 77.86 -34.45
C ALA A 261 20.67 79.09 -33.59
N SER A 262 21.29 80.06 -34.27
CA SER A 262 21.61 81.44 -33.86
C SER A 262 22.80 81.65 -32.93
N ASP A 263 23.97 81.80 -33.54
CA ASP A 263 24.91 82.87 -33.19
C ASP A 263 25.59 83.32 -34.48
N ASP A 264 24.96 84.27 -35.17
CA ASP A 264 25.61 85.14 -36.16
C ASP A 264 24.84 86.46 -36.20
N PHE A 265 25.26 87.42 -35.37
CA PHE A 265 25.06 88.85 -35.63
C PHE A 265 26.09 89.70 -34.85
N ASN A 266 27.17 90.05 -35.56
CA ASN A 266 27.95 91.30 -35.59
C ASN A 266 28.17 92.16 -34.32
N MET A 267 29.45 92.43 -34.05
CA MET A 267 29.92 93.77 -33.65
C MET A 267 31.13 94.20 -34.50
N ILE A 268 30.94 95.34 -35.18
CA ILE A 268 31.88 96.30 -35.79
C ILE A 268 32.73 95.80 -36.97
#